data_AF-A0A6N7KUQ1-F1
#
_entry.id   AF-A0A6N7KUQ1-F1
#
_cell.length_a   1.000
_cell.length_b   1.000
_cell.length_c   1.000
_cell.angle_alpha   90.00
_cell.angle_beta   90.00
_cell.angle_gamma   90.00
#
_symmetry.space_group_name_H-M   'P 1'
#
loop_
_entity.id
_entity.type
_entity.pdbx_description
1 polymer ?
#
loop_
_entity_poly.entity_id
_entity_poly.type
_entity_poly.pdbx_seq_one_letter_code
_entity_poly.pdbx_strand_id
1 'polypeptide(L)' 'MMTETLVHGRTAAGTLRIRRPDGLLDSVDCAGEPVLGPDGTVTVLRMLLRPAARAGATENR' A
#
# COMPACT_ATOMS: atom_id res chain seq x y z
N MET A 1 0.25 -2.00 -9.61
CA MET A 1 -0.99 -1.20 -9.46
C MET A 1 -1.95 -2.01 -8.59
N MET A 2 -2.78 -1.39 -7.72
CA MET A 2 -3.65 -2.14 -6.77
C MET A 2 -4.60 -3.14 -7.44
N THR A 3 -4.99 -2.88 -8.70
CA THR A 3 -5.74 -3.79 -9.56
C THR A 3 -5.02 -5.13 -9.76
N GLU A 4 -3.69 -5.13 -9.91
CA GLU A 4 -2.89 -6.36 -10.03
C GLU A 4 -3.00 -7.22 -8.77
N THR A 5 -3.19 -6.60 -7.61
CA THR A 5 -3.30 -7.30 -6.34
C THR A 5 -4.69 -7.81 -6.07
N LEU A 6 -5.70 -6.96 -6.28
CA LEU A 6 -7.09 -7.28 -5.99
C LEU A 6 -7.75 -8.17 -7.04
N VAL A 7 -7.33 -8.07 -8.30
CA VAL A 7 -7.93 -8.83 -9.41
C VAL A 7 -7.06 -10.02 -9.79
N HIS A 8 -5.73 -9.82 -9.87
CA HIS A 8 -4.82 -10.86 -10.34
C HIS A 8 -4.05 -11.58 -9.23
N GLY A 9 -4.30 -11.24 -7.95
CA GLY A 9 -3.68 -11.93 -6.82
C GLY A 9 -2.17 -11.75 -6.71
N ARG A 10 -1.62 -10.65 -7.23
CA ARG A 10 -0.18 -10.36 -7.19
C ARG A 10 0.19 -9.46 -6.01
N THR A 11 1.34 -9.71 -5.39
CA THR A 11 1.88 -8.78 -4.38
C THR A 11 2.13 -7.39 -4.99
N ALA A 12 1.89 -6.33 -4.24
CA ALA A 12 2.22 -4.97 -4.65
C ALA A 12 2.95 -4.19 -3.57
N ALA A 13 3.86 -3.31 -3.98
CA ALA A 13 4.46 -2.31 -3.12
C ALA A 13 4.42 -0.94 -3.82
N GLY A 14 4.31 0.13 -3.05
CA GLY A 14 4.32 1.49 -3.58
C GLY A 14 3.84 2.54 -2.58
N THR A 15 3.76 3.78 -3.01
CA THR A 15 3.30 4.89 -2.18
C THR A 15 1.84 5.24 -2.52
N LEU A 16 1.02 5.39 -1.49
CA LEU A 16 -0.37 5.83 -1.59
C LEU A 16 -0.53 7.22 -0.98
N ARG A 17 -1.47 8.01 -1.51
CA ARG A 17 -1.92 9.24 -0.84
C ARG A 17 -3.19 8.93 -0.05
N ILE A 18 -3.19 9.25 1.24
CA ILE A 18 -4.32 9.06 2.13
C ILE A 18 -4.82 10.40 2.64
N ARG A 19 -6.14 10.54 2.79
CA ARG A 19 -6.72 11.69 3.47
C ARG A 19 -6.92 11.33 4.94
N ARG A 20 -6.27 12.08 5.84
CA ARG A 20 -6.41 11.92 7.28
C ARG A 20 -7.75 12.50 7.76
N PRO A 21 -8.24 12.09 8.95
CA PRO A 21 -9.51 12.60 9.48
C PRO A 21 -9.56 14.12 9.70
N ASP A 22 -8.41 14.75 9.90
CA ASP A 22 -8.24 16.21 9.98
C ASP A 22 -8.31 16.92 8.62
N GLY A 23 -8.48 16.17 7.53
CA GLY A 23 -8.55 16.66 6.15
C GLY A 23 -7.21 16.79 5.44
N LEU A 24 -6.07 16.57 6.14
CA LEU A 24 -4.75 16.64 5.52
C LEU A 24 -4.49 15.44 4.60
N LEU A 25 -3.81 15.70 3.48
CA LEU A 25 -3.35 14.65 2.58
C LEU A 25 -1.93 14.23 2.97
N ASP A 26 -1.73 12.94 3.20
CA ASP A 26 -0.45 12.36 3.59
C ASP A 26 -0.01 11.26 2.61
N SER A 27 1.27 10.95 2.60
CA SER A 27 1.86 9.87 1.81
C SER A 27 2.27 8.72 2.71
N VAL A 28 1.87 7.51 2.34
CA VAL A 28 2.25 6.28 3.05
C VAL A 28 2.84 5.27 2.09
N ASP A 29 3.94 4.65 2.51
CA ASP A 29 4.47 3.49 1.82
C ASP A 29 3.65 2.27 2.22
N CYS A 30 3.33 1.44 1.23
CA CYS A 30 2.52 0.26 1.42
C CYS A 30 3.18 -0.97 0.79
N ALA A 31 2.98 -2.11 1.45
CA ALA A 31 3.19 -3.43 0.88
C ALA A 31 1.91 -4.26 1.08
N GLY A 32 1.38 -4.83 0.00
CA GLY A 32 0.14 -5.57 -0.05
C GLY A 32 0.37 -7.02 -0.47
N GLU A 33 -0.19 -7.94 0.31
CA GLU A 33 -0.20 -9.37 0.07
C GLU A 33 -1.65 -9.86 -0.06
N PRO A 34 -2.04 -10.39 -1.23
CA PRO A 34 -3.37 -10.97 -1.40
C PRO A 34 -3.44 -12.35 -0.74
N VAL A 35 -4.57 -12.64 -0.12
CA VAL A 35 -4.92 -13.96 0.40
C VAL A 35 -5.93 -14.58 -0.55
N LEU A 36 -5.54 -15.72 -1.14
CA LEU A 36 -6.36 -16.45 -2.09
C LEU A 36 -7.26 -17.46 -1.38
N GLY A 37 -8.50 -17.56 -1.84
CA GLY A 37 -9.40 -18.64 -1.48
C GLY A 37 -9.01 -19.96 -2.14
N PRO A 38 -9.68 -21.07 -1.78
CA PRO A 38 -9.42 -22.39 -2.37
C PRO A 38 -9.62 -22.45 -3.89
N ASP A 39 -10.41 -21.54 -4.45
CA ASP A 39 -10.72 -21.39 -5.86
C ASP A 39 -9.71 -20.49 -6.62
N GLY A 40 -8.70 -19.95 -5.92
CA GLY A 40 -7.71 -19.03 -6.47
C GLY A 40 -8.18 -17.58 -6.55
N THR A 41 -9.41 -17.27 -6.12
CA THR A 41 -9.93 -15.90 -6.08
C THR A 41 -9.35 -15.14 -4.90
N VAL A 42 -9.03 -13.86 -5.08
CA VAL A 42 -8.61 -12.99 -3.97
C VAL A 42 -9.80 -12.77 -3.03
N THR A 43 -9.67 -13.19 -1.78
CA THR A 43 -10.72 -13.03 -0.76
C THR A 43 -10.43 -11.86 0.17
N VAL A 44 -9.14 -11.60 0.43
CA VAL A 44 -8.67 -10.54 1.34
C VAL A 44 -7.37 -9.96 0.78
N LEU A 45 -7.13 -8.68 1.07
CA LEU A 45 -5.83 -8.04 0.90
C LEU A 45 -5.28 -7.61 2.26
N ARG A 46 -4.14 -8.18 2.66
CA ARG A 46 -3.40 -7.73 3.84
C ARG A 46 -2.41 -6.66 3.43
N MET A 47 -2.43 -5.51 4.10
CA MET A 47 -1.52 -4.40 3.81
C MET A 47 -0.75 -3.98 5.05
N LEU A 48 0.56 -3.80 4.88
CA LEU A 48 1.39 -3.08 5.83
C LEU A 48 1.56 -1.64 5.35
N LEU A 49 1.14 -0.69 6.17
CA LEU A 49 1.30 0.75 5.90
C LEU A 49 2.40 1.32 6.78
N ARG A 50 3.28 2.13 6.19
CA ARG A 50 4.33 2.85 6.89
C ARG A 50 4.28 4.32 6.48
N PRO A 51 4.64 5.28 7.36
CA PRO A 51 4.83 6.65 6.94
C PRO A 51 5.83 6.70 5.78
N ALA A 52 5.48 7.38 4.68
CA ALA A 52 6.43 7.55 3.59
C ALA A 52 7.59 8.43 4.09
N ALA A 53 8.80 8.13 3.64
CA ALA A 53 9.92 9.03 3.87
C ALA A 53 9.56 10.40 3.29
N ARG A 54 9.62 11.44 4.13
CA ARG A 54 9.34 12.81 3.70
C ARG A 54 10.34 13.13 2.57
N ALA A 55 9.84 13.47 1.38
CA ALA A 55 10.70 13.94 0.29
C ALA A 55 11.43 15.20 0.79
N GLY A 56 12.68 15.02 1.22
CA GLY A 56 13.46 16.06 1.92
C GLY A 56 14.37 15.56 3.06
N ALA A 57 14.30 14.30 3.50
CA ALA A 57 15.19 13.77 4.54
C ALA A 57 16.45 13.06 4.02
N THR A 58 16.99 13.50 2.88
CA THR A 58 18.41 13.35 2.57
C THR A 58 19.08 14.70 2.74
N GLU A 59 19.30 15.07 4.00
CA GLU A 59 20.36 16.02 4.36
C GLU A 59 21.30 15.32 5.36
N ASN A 60 22.42 14.88 4.79
CA ASN A 60 23.76 14.77 5.38
C ASN A 60 23.94 13.97 6.69
N ARG A 61 24.55 12.78 6.58
CA ARG A 61 25.62 12.34 7.48
C ARG A 61 26.54 11.32 6.82
#